data_AF-A0A8G1UAE4-F1
#
_entry.id   AF-A0A8G1UAE4-F1
#
_cell.length_a   1.000
_cell.length_b   1.000
_cell.length_c   1.000
_cell.angle_alpha   90.00
_cell.angle_beta   90.00
_cell.angle_gamma   90.00
#
_symmetry.space_group_name_H-M   'P 1'
#
loop_
_entity.id
_entity.type
_entity.pdbx_description
1 polymer ?
#
loop_
_entity_poly.entity_id
_entity_poly.type
_entity_poly.pdbx_seq_one_letter_code
_entity_poly.pdbx_strand_id
1 'polypeptide(L)' 'MEAELHGGPMDGERAYVLADDPDPGTALISPRCAYPGGRSIYEPDDTGRWTWRGDTP' A
#
# COMPACT_ATOMS: atom_id res chain seq x y z
N MET A 1 10.13 -7.76 1.68
CA MET A 1 10.60 -7.67 0.27
C MET A 1 10.27 -6.30 -0.31
N GLU A 2 10.87 -5.90 -1.43
CA GLU A 2 10.44 -4.68 -2.16
C GLU A 2 9.36 -5.06 -3.18
N ALA A 3 8.29 -4.26 -3.27
CA ALA A 3 7.20 -4.42 -4.24
C ALA A 3 6.83 -3.08 -4.88
N GLU A 4 6.37 -3.14 -6.13
CA GLU A 4 5.75 -2.00 -6.81
C GLU A 4 4.28 -1.87 -6.38
N LEU A 5 3.86 -0.63 -6.12
CA LEU A 5 2.51 -0.29 -5.68
C LEU A 5 1.65 0.11 -6.87
N HIS A 6 0.42 -0.39 -6.92
CA HIS A 6 -0.50 -0.16 -8.03
C HIS A 6 -1.79 0.51 -7.57
N GLY A 7 -2.14 1.59 -8.25
CA GLY A 7 -3.28 2.45 -7.96
C GLY A 7 -3.08 3.35 -6.74
N GLY A 8 -4.04 4.25 -6.54
CA GLY A 8 -4.09 5.12 -5.36
C GLY A 8 -2.94 6.13 -5.28
N PRO A 9 -2.69 6.67 -4.07
CA PRO A 9 -1.77 7.77 -3.86
C PRO A 9 -0.30 7.50 -4.07
N MET A 10 0.13 6.25 -4.25
CA MET A 10 1.55 5.87 -4.44
C MET A 10 1.74 4.99 -5.68
N ASP A 11 0.84 5.07 -6.66
CA ASP A 11 0.92 4.30 -7.92
C ASP A 11 2.29 4.46 -8.61
N GLY A 12 2.90 3.32 -8.94
CA GLY A 12 4.23 3.21 -9.57
C GLY A 12 5.42 3.36 -8.62
N GLU A 13 5.21 3.66 -7.33
CA GLU A 13 6.30 3.71 -6.35
C GLU A 13 6.68 2.30 -5.86
N ARG A 14 7.88 2.18 -5.29
CA ARG A 14 8.36 0.95 -4.65
C ARG A 14 8.39 1.11 -3.14
N ALA A 15 7.93 0.09 -2.42
CA ALA A 15 7.94 0.06 -0.96
C ALA A 15 8.39 -1.30 -0.43
N TYR A 16 8.97 -1.29 0.77
CA TYR A 16 9.20 -2.51 1.53
C TYR A 16 7.89 -3.00 2.14
N VAL A 17 7.57 -4.25 1.87
CA VAL A 17 6.35 -4.94 2.29
C VAL A 17 6.69 -6.26 2.96
N LEU A 18 5.84 -6.69 3.89
CA LEU A 18 5.91 -8.01 4.53
C LEU A 18 4.88 -8.91 3.86
N ALA A 19 5.30 -9.61 2.80
CA ALA A 19 4.41 -10.47 2.01
C ALA A 19 4.08 -11.79 2.71
N ASP A 20 4.84 -12.14 3.75
CA ASP A 20 4.67 -13.32 4.60
C ASP A 20 3.85 -13.03 5.88
N ASP A 21 3.32 -11.83 6.02
CA ASP A 21 2.40 -11.49 7.11
C ASP A 21 1.05 -12.24 6.94
N PRO A 22 0.53 -12.92 7.98
CA PRO A 22 -0.79 -13.55 7.93
C PRO A 22 -1.95 -12.57 7.70
N ASP A 23 -1.76 -11.27 7.94
CA ASP A 23 -2.67 -10.20 7.55
C ASP A 23 -1.94 -9.25 6.58
N PRO A 24 -1.86 -9.60 5.29
CA PRO A 24 -0.95 -8.95 4.36
C PRO A 24 -1.48 -7.59 3.91
N GLY A 25 -1.29 -6.58 4.76
CA GLY A 25 -1.58 -5.17 4.48
C GLY A 25 -0.48 -4.27 4.99
N THR A 26 -0.01 -3.36 4.13
CA THR A 26 0.99 -2.36 4.52
C THR A 26 0.36 -0.97 4.49
N ALA A 27 0.49 -0.25 5.61
CA ALA A 27 -0.01 1.10 5.77
C ALA A 27 1.12 2.11 5.59
N LEU A 28 1.11 2.84 4.46
CA LEU A 28 2.19 3.75 4.09
C LEU A 28 1.75 5.20 4.28
N ILE A 29 2.61 6.01 4.89
CA ILE A 29 2.39 7.45 4.96
C ILE A 29 2.63 8.02 3.56
N SER A 30 1.61 8.68 3.02
CA SER A 30 1.70 9.37 1.74
C SER A 30 1.23 10.83 1.89
N PRO A 31 1.98 11.82 1.39
CA PRO A 31 1.50 13.20 1.35
C PRO A 31 0.30 13.38 0.40
N ARG A 32 0.03 12.36 -0.44
CA ARG A 32 -1.10 12.31 -1.38
C ARG A 32 -2.30 11.51 -0.83
N CYS A 33 -2.21 11.00 0.40
CA CYS A 33 -3.32 10.36 1.10
C CYS A 33 -4.50 11.33 1.23
N ALA A 34 -5.74 10.82 1.12
CA ALA A 34 -6.96 11.61 1.27
C ALA A 34 -7.09 12.26 2.66
N TYR A 35 -6.44 11.68 3.68
CA TYR A 35 -6.41 12.20 5.03
C TYR A 35 -5.06 12.86 5.32
N PRO A 36 -5.02 14.17 5.66
CA PRO A 36 -3.78 14.83 6.05
C PRO A 36 -3.10 14.12 7.22
N GLY A 37 -1.90 13.58 6.97
CA GLY A 37 -1.14 12.81 7.97
C GLY A 37 -1.55 11.34 8.12
N GLY A 38 -2.53 10.87 7.33
CA GLY A 38 -3.01 9.50 7.33
C GLY A 38 -2.12 8.53 6.55
N ARG A 39 -2.66 7.33 6.30
CA ARG A 39 -1.95 6.25 5.60
C ARG A 39 -2.76 5.71 4.43
N SER A 40 -2.08 5.35 3.35
CA SER A 40 -2.62 4.59 2.24
C SER A 40 -2.32 3.11 2.45
N ILE A 41 -3.36 2.28 2.39
CA ILE A 41 -3.28 0.83 2.59
C ILE A 41 -3.07 0.14 1.25
N TYR A 42 -2.06 -0.73 1.19
CA TYR A 42 -1.77 -1.60 0.06
C TYR A 42 -1.75 -3.05 0.52
N GLU A 43 -2.37 -3.93 -0.27
CA GLU A 43 -2.45 -5.36 -0.03
C GLU A 43 -2.15 -6.12 -1.33
N PRO A 44 -1.53 -7.31 -1.28
CA PRO A 44 -1.40 -8.15 -2.46
C PRO A 44 -2.79 -8.60 -2.96
N ASP A 45 -2.99 -8.59 -4.27
CA ASP A 45 -4.13 -9.23 -4.91
C ASP A 45 -3.88 -10.73 -5.18
N ASP A 46 -4.83 -11.41 -5.82
CA ASP A 46 -4.74 -12.84 -6.15
C ASP A 46 -3.55 -13.19 -7.08
N THR A 47 -2.93 -12.19 -7.72
CA THR A 47 -1.75 -12.33 -8.57
C THR A 47 -0.44 -11.97 -7.86
N GLY A 48 -0.54 -11.54 -6.59
CA GLY A 48 0.57 -11.06 -5.77
C GLY A 48 0.97 -9.61 -6.03
N ARG A 49 0.19 -8.85 -6.81
CA ARG A 49 0.44 -7.41 -7.05
C ARG A 49 -0.07 -6.60 -5.88
N TRP A 50 0.73 -5.65 -5.41
CA TRP A 50 0.33 -4.79 -4.29
C TRP A 50 -0.57 -3.67 -4.79
N THR A 51 -1.85 -3.75 -4.46
CA THR A 51 -2.90 -2.85 -4.94
C THR A 51 -3.46 -2.01 -3.82
N TRP A 52 -3.79 -0.75 -4.12
CA TRP A 52 -4.39 0.16 -3.15
C TRP A 52 -5.79 -0.32 -2.72
N ARG A 53 -6.05 -0.33 -1.41
CA ARG A 53 -7.34 -0.72 -0.82
C ARG A 53 -8.12 0.44 -0.24
N GLY A 54 -7.45 1.54 0.05
CA GLY A 54 -8.07 2.72 0.63
C GLY A 54 -7.09 3.53 1.44
N ASP A 55 -7.58 4.66 1.93
CA ASP A 55 -6.86 5.51 2.85
C ASP A 55 -7.50 5.44 4.24
N THR A 56 -6.69 5.63 5.28
CA THR A 56 -7.11 5.76 6.67
C THR A 56 -6.55 7.06 7.26
N PRO A 57 -7.27 7.74 8.17
CA PRO A 57 -6.71 8.79 9.01
C PRO A 57 -5.48 8.32 9.82
#